data_AF-A0A959EH66-F1
#
_entry.id   AF-A0A959EH66-F1
#
_cell.length_a   1.000
_cell.length_b   1.000
_cell.length_c   1.000
_cell.angle_alpha   90.00
_cell.angle_beta   90.00
_cell.angle_gamma   90.00
#
_symmetry.space_group_name_H-M   'P 1'
#
loop_
_entity.id
_entity.type
_entity.pdbx_description
1 polymer ?
#
loop_
_entity_poly.entity_id
_entity_poly.type
_entity_poly.pdbx_seq_one_letter_code
_entity_poly.pdbx_strand_id
1 'polypeptide(L)'
;LNGFKGHLQTDGYKVYDAFDKQEDITLVGCMAHIRRKFEKALDNDKQRATHVLTAMQGLYAIERKAREEGYSHEQRLALRQASA
;
A
#
# COMPACT_ATOMS: atom_id res chain seq x y z
N LEU A 1 11.82 8.97 -16.42
CA LEU A 1 12.43 8.60 -15.13
C LEU A 1 13.97 8.61 -15.19
N ASN A 2 14.59 9.29 -16.16
CA ASN A 2 16.04 9.24 -16.29
C ASN A 2 16.69 9.89 -15.06
N GLY A 3 17.49 9.13 -14.32
CA GLY A 3 18.10 9.55 -13.05
C GLY A 3 17.19 9.51 -11.81
N PHE A 4 15.96 8.99 -11.89
CA PHE A 4 15.11 8.81 -10.70
C PHE A 4 15.68 7.70 -9.82
N LYS A 5 15.67 7.94 -8.50
CA LYS A 5 16.05 6.96 -7.48
C LYS A 5 15.01 6.98 -6.35
N GLY A 6 14.62 5.81 -5.86
CA GLY A 6 13.67 5.65 -4.75
C GLY A 6 12.48 4.78 -5.09
N HIS A 7 11.35 5.04 -4.43
CA HIS A 7 10.16 4.20 -4.54
C HIS A 7 9.26 4.65 -5.69
N LEU A 8 9.03 3.76 -6.66
CA LEU A 8 8.11 4.00 -7.77
C LEU A 8 6.80 3.26 -7.51
N GLN A 9 5.72 4.01 -7.27
CA GLN A 9 4.40 3.43 -7.09
C GLN A 9 3.78 3.02 -8.43
N THR A 10 3.29 1.79 -8.52
CA THR A 10 2.70 1.23 -9.75
C THR A 10 1.35 0.55 -9.47
N ASP A 11 0.55 0.34 -10.51
CA ASP A 11 -0.69 -0.43 -10.43
C ASP A 11 -0.48 -1.95 -10.63
N GLY A 12 0.77 -2.38 -10.80
CA GLY A 12 1.16 -3.76 -11.09
C GLY A 12 1.06 -4.15 -12.57
N TYR A 13 0.99 -3.19 -13.50
CA TYR A 13 1.08 -3.50 -14.92
C TYR A 13 2.50 -3.97 -15.32
N LYS A 14 2.57 -5.04 -16.11
CA LYS A 14 3.82 -5.74 -16.48
C LYS A 14 4.88 -4.84 -17.12
N VAL A 15 4.50 -3.72 -17.74
CA VAL A 15 5.46 -2.78 -18.32
C VAL A 15 6.43 -2.22 -17.27
N TYR A 16 6.01 -2.15 -16.01
CA TYR A 16 6.83 -1.62 -14.93
C TYR A 16 7.96 -2.56 -14.51
N ASP A 17 7.91 -3.85 -14.87
CA ASP A 17 9.00 -4.82 -14.63
C ASP A 17 10.32 -4.39 -15.29
N ALA A 18 10.26 -3.51 -16.29
CA ALA A 18 11.44 -2.89 -16.90
C ALA A 18 12.25 -2.04 -15.89
N PHE A 19 11.60 -1.52 -14.85
CA PHE A 19 12.24 -0.73 -13.79
C PHE A 19 12.72 -1.57 -12.61
N ASP A 20 12.22 -2.79 -12.44
CA ASP A 20 12.64 -3.72 -11.39
C ASP A 20 14.12 -4.14 -11.52
N LYS A 21 14.67 -4.00 -12.74
CA LYS A 21 16.08 -4.26 -13.04
C LYS A 21 17.01 -3.09 -12.74
N GLN A 22 16.49 -1.94 -12.32
CA GLN A 22 17.29 -0.77 -11.99
C GLN A 22 17.55 -0.75 -10.48
N GLU A 23 18.82 -0.90 -10.07
CA GLU A 23 19.21 -1.03 -8.65
C GLU A 23 18.73 0.13 -7.77
N ASP A 24 18.60 1.34 -8.33
CA ASP A 24 18.17 2.53 -7.60
C ASP A 24 16.65 2.70 -7.50
N ILE A 25 15.84 1.80 -8.08
CA ILE A 25 14.37 1.90 -8.09
C ILE A 25 13.76 0.71 -7.36
N THR A 26 12.94 1.01 -6.35
CA THR A 26 12.09 0.03 -5.66
C THR A 26 10.65 0.17 -6.14
N LEU A 27 10.10 -0.85 -6.79
CA LEU A 27 8.69 -0.86 -7.15
C LEU A 27 7.81 -1.07 -5.90
N VAL A 28 6.79 -0.25 -5.73
CA VAL A 28 5.78 -0.41 -4.67
C VAL A 28 4.37 -0.44 -5.25
N GLY A 29 3.51 -1.29 -4.70
CA GLY A 29 2.14 -1.47 -5.18
C GLY A 29 1.20 -0.34 -4.75
N CYS A 30 0.31 0.06 -5.64
CA CYS A 30 -0.76 0.99 -5.33
C CYS A 30 -1.84 0.32 -4.45
N MET A 31 -1.98 0.76 -3.19
CA MET A 31 -2.96 0.21 -2.26
C MET A 31 -4.42 0.30 -2.76
N ALA A 32 -4.77 1.35 -3.53
CA ALA A 32 -6.10 1.46 -4.13
C ALA A 32 -6.36 0.34 -5.15
N HIS A 33 -5.36 0.02 -5.98
CA HIS A 33 -5.46 -1.08 -6.95
C HIS A 33 -5.53 -2.44 -6.28
N ILE A 34 -4.75 -2.65 -5.22
CA ILE A 34 -4.77 -3.89 -4.43
C ILE A 34 -6.14 -4.07 -3.77
N ARG A 35 -6.65 -3.05 -3.07
CA ARG A 35 -7.98 -3.08 -2.42
C ARG A 35 -9.08 -3.43 -3.41
N ARG A 36 -9.12 -2.78 -4.58
CA ARG A 36 -10.11 -3.05 -5.63
C ARG A 36 -10.08 -4.50 -6.11
N LYS A 37 -8.91 -5.14 -6.18
CA LYS A 37 -8.81 -6.57 -6.54
C LYS A 37 -9.35 -7.47 -5.42
N PHE A 38 -9.09 -7.15 -4.16
CA PHE A 38 -9.66 -7.92 -3.04
C PHE A 38 -11.18 -7.74 -2.90
N GLU A 39 -11.72 -6.56 -3.19
CA GLU A 39 -13.17 -6.38 -3.29
C GLU A 39 -13.78 -7.31 -4.33
N LYS A 40 -13.20 -7.39 -5.53
CA LYS A 40 -13.65 -8.35 -6.57
C LYS A 40 -13.48 -9.81 -6.15
N ALA A 41 -12.46 -10.12 -5.35
CA ALA A 41 -12.20 -11.47 -4.88
C ALA A 41 -13.23 -11.96 -3.84
N LEU A 42 -14.07 -11.07 -3.28
CA LEU A 42 -15.14 -11.46 -2.35
C LEU A 42 -16.10 -12.49 -2.96
N ASP A 43 -16.33 -12.43 -4.28
CA ASP A 43 -17.21 -13.34 -5.01
C ASP A 43 -16.58 -14.73 -5.23
N ASN A 44 -15.26 -14.85 -5.09
CA ASN A 44 -14.52 -16.10 -5.30
C ASN A 44 -14.05 -16.74 -3.98
N ASP A 45 -13.51 -15.94 -3.07
CA ASP A 45 -13.04 -16.37 -1.75
C ASP A 45 -13.33 -15.29 -0.72
N LYS A 46 -14.58 -15.31 -0.23
CA LYS A 46 -15.07 -14.32 0.72
C LYS A 46 -14.23 -14.28 2.00
N GLN A 47 -13.78 -15.42 2.51
CA GLN A 47 -13.07 -15.51 3.78
C GLN A 47 -11.71 -14.79 3.70
N ARG A 48 -10.87 -15.17 2.73
CA ARG A 48 -9.53 -14.56 2.60
C ARG A 48 -9.60 -13.13 2.10
N ALA A 49 -10.52 -12.81 1.17
CA ALA A 49 -10.71 -11.44 0.72
C ALA A 49 -11.15 -10.51 1.86
N THR A 50 -12.11 -10.95 2.69
CA THR A 50 -12.57 -10.20 3.86
C THR A 50 -11.42 -9.97 4.84
N HIS A 51 -10.62 -11.00 5.13
CA HIS A 51 -9.46 -10.87 6.03
C HIS A 51 -8.52 -9.73 5.60
N VAL A 52 -8.14 -9.68 4.31
CA VAL A 52 -7.27 -8.62 3.79
C VAL A 52 -7.94 -7.24 3.83
N LEU A 53 -9.22 -7.16 3.43
CA LEU A 53 -9.97 -5.89 3.48
C LEU A 53 -10.11 -5.35 4.91
N THR A 54 -10.29 -6.23 5.91
CA THR A 54 -10.33 -5.85 7.32
C THR A 54 -8.97 -5.34 7.80
N ALA A 55 -7.86 -5.98 7.44
CA ALA A 55 -6.52 -5.49 7.75
C ALA A 55 -6.27 -4.09 7.13
N MET A 56 -6.69 -3.88 5.88
CA MET A 56 -6.61 -2.57 5.22
C MET A 56 -7.45 -1.50 5.94
N GLN A 57 -8.65 -1.84 6.42
CA GLN A 57 -9.47 -0.92 7.22
C GLN A 57 -8.78 -0.53 8.52
N GLY A 58 -8.11 -1.46 9.21
CA GLY A 58 -7.30 -1.16 10.39
C GLY A 58 -6.21 -0.12 10.09
N LEU A 59 -5.47 -0.30 8.99
CA LEU A 59 -4.46 0.68 8.55
C LEU A 59 -5.08 2.05 8.26
N TYR A 60 -6.25 2.11 7.63
CA TYR A 60 -6.94 3.37 7.35
C TYR A 60 -7.43 4.07 8.61
N ALA A 61 -7.81 3.32 9.65
CA ALA A 61 -8.14 3.89 10.95
C ALA A 61 -6.92 4.56 11.60
N ILE A 62 -5.75 3.91 11.54
CA ILE A 62 -4.48 4.47 12.02
C ILE A 62 -4.14 5.76 11.27
N GLU A 63 -4.20 5.74 9.94
CA GLU A 63 -3.91 6.92 9.10
C GLU A 63 -4.89 8.08 9.34
N ARG A 64 -6.16 7.77 9.61
CA ARG A 64 -7.17 8.76 9.96
C ARG A 64 -6.86 9.41 11.29
N LYS A 65 -6.61 8.61 12.34
CA LYS A 65 -6.24 9.11 13.67
C LYS A 65 -5.03 10.03 13.59
N ALA A 66 -3.98 9.59 12.92
CA ALA A 66 -2.75 10.37 12.82
C ALA A 66 -2.93 11.69 12.04
N ARG A 67 -3.86 11.74 11.08
CA ARG A 67 -4.24 12.97 10.39
C ARG A 67 -5.01 13.91 11.30
N GLU A 68 -6.00 13.40 12.02
CA GLU A 68 -6.84 14.17 12.94
C GLU A 68 -6.02 14.77 14.09
N GLU A 69 -5.02 14.03 14.58
CA GLU A 69 -4.11 14.48 15.64
C GLU A 69 -2.89 15.26 15.11
N GLY A 70 -2.80 15.52 13.80
CA GLY A 70 -1.75 16.37 13.23
C GLY A 70 -0.33 15.78 13.25
N TYR A 71 -0.17 14.45 13.22
CA TYR A 71 1.13 13.79 13.31
C TYR A 71 2.02 14.09 12.10
N SER A 72 3.33 14.18 12.36
CA SER A 72 4.39 14.22 11.33
C SER A 72 4.50 12.90 10.57
N HIS A 73 5.31 12.87 9.50
CA HIS A 73 5.55 11.65 8.73
C HIS A 73 6.22 10.54 9.56
N GLU A 74 7.16 10.92 10.42
CA GLU A 74 7.90 10.02 11.31
C GLU A 74 6.99 9.46 12.40
N GLN A 75 6.15 10.33 13.00
CA GLN A 75 5.17 9.92 14.00
C GLN A 75 4.12 8.97 13.41
N ARG A 76 3.65 9.23 12.19
CA ARG A 76 2.75 8.33 11.45
C ARG A 76 3.39 6.96 11.21
N LEU A 77 4.67 6.93 10.82
CA LEU A 77 5.40 5.68 10.63
C LEU A 77 5.51 4.90 11.93
N ALA A 78 5.91 5.56 13.02
CA ALA A 78 6.01 4.94 14.34
C ALA A 78 4.66 4.40 14.82
N LEU A 79 3.57 5.15 14.63
CA LEU A 79 2.22 4.71 15.00
C LEU A 79 1.80 3.46 14.20
N ARG A 80 2.09 3.42 12.90
CA ARG A 80 1.83 2.23 12.06
C ARG A 80 2.59 1.01 12.56
N GLN A 81 3.87 1.16 12.91
CA GLN A 81 4.71 0.06 13.39
C GLN A 81 4.30 -0.46 14.79
N ALA A 82 3.79 0.41 15.66
CA ALA A 82 3.33 0.03 16.99
C ALA A 82 1.92 -0.62 17.00
N SER A 83 1.15 -0.44 15.94
CA SER A 83 -0.25 -0.90 15.84
C SER A 83 -0.43 -2.10 14.89
N ALA A 84 0.65 -2.58 14.30
CA ALA A 84 0.71 -3.77 13.44
C ALA A 84 1.18 -4.98 14.25
#